data_AF-A0AAW6Y985-F1
#
_entry.id   AF-A0AAW6Y985-F1
#
_cell.length_a   1.000
_cell.length_b   1.000
_cell.length_c   1.000
_cell.angle_alpha   90.00
_cell.angle_beta   90.00
_cell.angle_gamma   90.00
#
_symmetry.space_group_name_H-M   'P 1'
#
loop_
_entity.id
_entity.type
_entity.pdbx_description
1 polymer ?
#
loop_
_entity_poly.entity_id
_entity_poly.type
_entity_poly.pdbx_seq_one_letter_code
_entity_poly.pdbx_strand_id
1 'polypeptide(L)' 'MITHPYVDAYINQWRNNQIKLNKERIELIEYLERCVLSRSDVHFDALQINHFVQFAEKWFFKLEPFQKFL' A
#
# COMPACT_ATOMS: atom_id res chain seq x y z
N MET A 1 1.24 -5.24 13.93
CA MET A 1 1.06 -4.19 12.91
C MET A 1 -0.19 -4.52 12.13
N ILE A 2 -1.00 -3.53 11.79
CA ILE A 2 -2.10 -3.69 10.83
C ILE A 2 -1.50 -3.90 9.44
N THR A 3 -2.11 -4.78 8.66
CA THR A 3 -1.55 -5.23 7.37
C THR A 3 -2.63 -5.22 6.30
N HIS A 4 -2.23 -4.94 5.07
CA HIS A 4 -3.08 -5.07 3.90
C HIS A 4 -2.22 -5.58 2.72
N PRO A 5 -2.69 -6.57 1.93
CA PRO A 5 -1.87 -7.18 0.88
C PRO A 5 -1.24 -6.19 -0.11
N TYR A 6 -1.97 -5.13 -0.50
CA TYR A 6 -1.43 -4.11 -1.42
C TYR A 6 -0.37 -3.22 -0.78
N VAL A 7 -0.51 -2.93 0.52
CA VAL A 7 0.46 -2.12 1.25
C VAL A 7 1.75 -2.91 1.44
N ASP A 8 1.61 -4.15 1.93
CA ASP A 8 2.73 -5.04 2.17
C ASP A 8 3.48 -5.37 0.88
N ALA A 9 2.74 -5.61 -0.23
CA ALA A 9 3.35 -5.89 -1.52
C ALA A 9 4.23 -4.74 -2.02
N TYR A 10 3.76 -3.49 -1.92
CA TYR A 10 4.54 -2.32 -2.38
C TYR A 10 5.78 -2.08 -1.52
N ILE A 11 5.66 -2.16 -0.19
CA ILE A 11 6.79 -2.03 0.73
C ILE A 11 7.81 -3.15 0.49
N ASN A 12 7.36 -4.38 0.28
CA ASN A 12 8.23 -5.51 0.02
C ASN A 12 8.93 -5.42 -1.34
N GLN A 13 8.28 -4.88 -2.38
CA GLN A 13 8.95 -4.61 -3.67
C GLN A 13 10.15 -3.68 -3.48
N TRP A 14 10.01 -2.65 -2.64
CA TRP A 14 11.12 -1.76 -2.32
C TRP A 14 12.20 -2.46 -1.47
N ARG A 15 11.81 -3.15 -0.39
CA ARG A 15 12.75 -3.87 0.49
C ARG A 15 13.55 -4.95 -0.22
N ASN A 16 12.95 -5.60 -1.21
CA ASN A 16 13.57 -6.64 -2.01
C ASN A 16 14.35 -6.08 -3.21
N ASN A 17 14.60 -4.76 -3.27
CA ASN A 17 15.27 -4.06 -4.37
C ASN A 17 14.63 -4.28 -5.76
N GLN A 18 13.34 -4.64 -5.83
CA GLN A 18 12.61 -4.82 -7.10
C GLN A 18 12.26 -3.46 -7.72
N ILE A 19 12.09 -2.44 -6.89
CA ILE A 19 11.85 -1.05 -7.30
C ILE A 19 12.79 -0.10 -6.55
N LYS A 20 13.05 1.06 -7.15
CA LYS A 20 13.76 2.17 -6.51
C LYS A 20 12.76 3.25 -6.16
N LEU A 21 12.81 3.73 -4.93
CA LEU A 21 11.99 4.83 -4.44
C LEU A 21 12.83 6.08 -4.25
N ASN A 22 12.22 7.24 -4.43
CA ASN A 22 12.84 8.51 -4.05
C ASN A 22 12.83 8.66 -2.51
N LYS A 23 13.55 9.68 -2.01
CA LYS A 23 13.67 9.93 -0.58
C LYS A 23 12.30 10.12 0.11
N GLU A 24 11.41 10.92 -0.48
CA GLU A 24 10.09 11.19 0.09
C GLU A 24 9.24 9.93 0.27
N ARG A 25 9.29 8.99 -0.69
CA ARG A 25 8.55 7.72 -0.59
C ARG A 25 9.12 6.79 0.47
N ILE A 26 10.42 6.80 0.66
CA ILE A 26 11.07 6.08 1.76
C ILE A 26 10.62 6.67 3.11
N GLU A 27 10.68 7.99 3.26
CA GLU A 27 10.24 8.68 4.48
C GLU A 27 8.76 8.44 4.79
N LEU A 28 7.90 8.39 3.76
CA LEU A 28 6.49 8.02 3.91
C LEU A 28 6.32 6.61 4.48
N ILE A 29 7.02 5.62 3.92
CA ILE A 29 6.96 4.23 4.39
C ILE A 29 7.43 4.16 5.85
N GLU A 30 8.56 4.78 6.18
CA GLU A 30 9.09 4.84 7.54
C GLU A 30 8.09 5.47 8.52
N TYR A 31 7.44 6.57 8.12
CA TYR A 31 6.40 7.22 8.93
C TYR A 31 5.20 6.29 9.15
N LEU A 32 4.70 5.65 8.09
CA LEU A 32 3.57 4.74 8.17
C LEU A 32 3.87 3.56 9.10
N GLU A 33 5.04 2.92 8.95
CA GLU A 33 5.44 1.79 9.79
C GLU A 33 5.56 2.17 11.26
N ARG A 34 6.11 3.36 11.56
CA ARG A 34 6.26 3.85 12.92
C ARG A 34 4.94 4.28 13.56
N CYS A 35 4.09 5.01 12.85
CA CYS A 35 2.98 5.76 13.44
C CYS A 35 1.58 5.22 13.10
N VAL A 36 1.42 4.55 11.96
CA VAL A 36 0.09 4.13 11.46
C VAL A 36 -0.05 2.63 11.51
N LEU A 37 0.86 1.89 10.88
CA LEU A 37 0.80 0.43 10.80
C LEU A 37 1.08 -0.25 12.14
N SER A 38 1.76 0.43 13.07
CA SER A 38 2.01 -0.06 14.43
C SER A 38 0.77 -0.03 15.34
N ARG A 39 -0.28 0.70 14.95
CA ARG A 39 -1.51 0.85 15.73
C ARG A 39 -2.30 -0.45 15.83
N SER A 40 -3.05 -0.60 16.93
CA SER A 40 -3.95 -1.74 17.17
C SER A 40 -5.43 -1.34 17.24
N ASP A 41 -5.73 -0.03 17.17
CA ASP A 41 -7.06 0.56 17.33
C ASP A 41 -7.76 0.88 15.99
N VAL A 42 -7.09 0.60 14.86
CA VAL A 42 -7.58 0.86 13.51
C VAL A 42 -7.42 -0.38 12.64
N HIS A 43 -8.13 -0.44 11.52
CA HIS A 43 -8.06 -1.55 10.56
C HIS A 43 -8.26 -1.03 9.13
N PHE A 44 -7.79 -1.81 8.16
CA PHE A 44 -8.11 -1.57 6.75
C PHE A 44 -9.48 -2.16 6.42
N ASP A 45 -10.35 -1.39 5.77
CA ASP A 45 -11.55 -1.94 5.15
C ASP A 45 -11.18 -2.65 3.84
N ALA A 46 -10.74 -3.90 3.96
CA ALA A 46 -10.31 -4.69 2.83
C ALA A 46 -11.41 -4.90 1.77
N LEU A 47 -12.68 -4.93 2.17
CA LEU A 47 -13.80 -5.10 1.24
C LEU A 47 -13.93 -3.86 0.36
N GLN A 48 -13.95 -2.67 0.98
CA GLN A 48 -14.05 -1.41 0.26
C GLN A 48 -12.85 -1.21 -0.68
N ILE A 49 -11.63 -1.48 -0.20
CA ILE A 49 -10.40 -1.34 -1.01
C ILE A 49 -10.45 -2.30 -2.21
N ASN A 50 -10.80 -3.57 -2.00
CA ASN A 50 -10.89 -4.54 -3.09
C ASN A 50 -11.98 -4.18 -4.11
N HIS A 51 -13.14 -3.69 -3.67
CA HIS A 51 -14.17 -3.20 -4.58
C HIS A 51 -13.70 -2.00 -5.39
N PHE A 52 -12.97 -1.06 -4.78
CA PHE A 52 -12.39 0.06 -5.51
C PHE A 52 -11.40 -0.40 -6.58
N VAL A 53 -10.46 -1.28 -6.23
CA VAL A 53 -9.48 -1.82 -7.19
C VAL A 53 -10.19 -2.55 -8.33
N GLN A 54 -11.16 -3.41 -8.04
CA GLN A 54 -11.93 -4.12 -9.07
C GLN A 54 -12.70 -3.14 -9.97
N PHE A 55 -13.31 -2.11 -9.41
CA PHE A 55 -14.01 -1.08 -10.17
C PHE A 55 -13.05 -0.33 -11.09
N ALA A 56 -11.92 0.13 -10.55
CA ALA A 56 -10.91 0.87 -11.31
C ALA A 56 -10.35 0.03 -12.46
N GLU A 57 -9.96 -1.22 -12.19
CA GLU A 57 -9.38 -2.11 -13.21
C GLU A 57 -10.41 -2.58 -14.25
N LYS A 58 -11.70 -2.65 -13.88
CA LYS A 58 -12.78 -3.00 -14.81
C LYS A 58 -13.11 -1.89 -15.80
N TRP A 59 -13.14 -0.64 -15.33
CA TRP A 59 -13.68 0.48 -16.12
C TRP A 59 -12.62 1.46 -16.63
N PHE A 60 -11.40 1.40 -16.11
CA PHE A 60 -10.32 2.31 -16.50
C PHE A 60 -9.10 1.53 -16.97
N PHE A 61 -8.09 1.36 -16.12
CA PHE A 61 -6.83 0.70 -16.44
C PHE A 61 -6.36 -0.16 -15.26
N LYS A 62 -5.51 -1.13 -15.58
CA LYS A 62 -4.87 -1.96 -14.56
C LYS A 62 -4.04 -1.07 -13.63
N LEU A 63 -4.28 -1.18 -12.33
CA LEU A 63 -3.59 -0.35 -11.35
C LEU A 63 -2.18 -0.90 -11.09
N GLU A 64 -1.21 -0.01 -11.10
CA GLU A 64 0.17 -0.30 -10.71
C GLU A 64 0.29 -0.48 -9.18
N PRO A 65 1.31 -1.20 -8.68
CA PRO A 65 1.47 -1.45 -7.24
C PRO A 65 1.42 -0.20 -6.37
N PHE A 66 2.03 0.91 -6.81
CA PHE A 66 2.00 2.17 -6.05
C PHE A 66 0.60 2.80 -6.00
N GLN A 67 -0.26 2.56 -7.01
CA GLN A 67 -1.63 3.07 -7.03
C GLN A 67 -2.57 2.27 -6.13
N LYS A 68 -2.25 0.99 -5.90
CA LYS A 68 -2.98 0.15 -4.92
C LYS A 68 -2.51 0.40 -3.48
N PHE A 69 -1.32 0.98 -3.31
CA PHE A 69 -0.75 1.37 -2.03
C PHE A 69 -1.31 2.70 -1.50
N LEU A 70 -1.59 3.65 -2.39
CA LEU A 70 -2.19 4.96 -2.07
C LEU A 70 -3.66 4.83 -1.65
#